data_AF-A0A7J5YKC9-F1
#
_entry.id   AF-A0A7J5YKC9-F1
#
_cell.length_a   1.000
_cell.length_b   1.000
_cell.length_c   1.000
_cell.angle_alpha   90.00
_cell.angle_beta   90.00
_cell.angle_gamma   90.00
#
_symmetry.space_group_name_H-M   'P 1'
#
loop_
_entity.id
_entity.type
_entity.pdbx_description
1 polymer ?
#
loop_
_entity_poly.entity_id
_entity_poly.type
_entity_poly.pdbx_seq_one_letter_code
_entity_poly.pdbx_strand_id
1 'polypeptide(L)'
;MQAEDVCSCSPFDPLSETEHSWVAWSKESASVERFNAILQEKYKSYIYLRATPSDEKDNLTAGLTQKARRELHKAARRFLELSSRVLLQSLDEHFSHVDADPHEVALWALLKRTMSPNKAIRVQAVQDLAENHHWQDYQYQTAAQIIDQRTAVGLARTPKVDLRFFLRSPALPELENNLSAEDGLRQLLASLPQSEVDKCVQYFTSLALRESTQSLAAQRGGLWCFGGNGLPYAQSLTSVPSEKVESFCLQALVQHSKVESHCEHIVSNGGLQLLQRVYQLRKDSLKIQRNIVRIIGNLALNESAYQAISQSGWISVLAEMMQSPHVMQASHAARALANLDRETVKEKYQDGVYILHPQTRDNQPIKADVLFIHGILGAAFKTWRQKDRNGLEEETESKDDYTECWPKSWLAADCPNLRVLSVEYDSHLSDWMAKCPVENQRKSLAYRSRELLKKLKLAGVGERPVVWVAHSMGGLLVKKMLLDASEDPEMQALLNNTKGIMFYSVPHHGTFMAEYSVNVRYLLFPSVEVRELCKDSPALRNLNENFLDMAKEKEFKVLSFAETLPTNIDLGIGELIEVDVDHLNICKPEKKDSFLYKRSLQFILEALQSYISHDYI
;
A
#
# COMPACT_ATOMS: atom_id res chain seq x y z
N MET A 1 79.05 -37.11 21.65
CA MET A 1 78.83 -37.01 20.19
C MET A 1 77.42 -36.48 20.03
N GLN A 2 77.32 -35.28 19.42
CA GLN A 2 76.10 -34.51 19.13
C GLN A 2 75.41 -33.80 20.31
N ALA A 3 75.83 -32.53 20.47
CA ALA A 3 75.08 -31.38 21.00
C ALA A 3 73.76 -31.17 20.20
N GLU A 4 72.73 -30.47 20.68
CA GLU A 4 72.76 -29.22 21.44
C GLU A 4 71.36 -28.94 22.06
N ASP A 5 71.36 -28.03 23.03
CA ASP A 5 70.39 -27.84 24.13
C ASP A 5 68.98 -27.34 23.79
N VAL A 6 68.05 -27.75 24.65
CA VAL A 6 66.67 -27.25 24.80
C VAL A 6 66.66 -26.09 25.79
N CYS A 7 66.26 -24.90 25.33
CA CYS A 7 65.67 -23.88 26.21
C CYS A 7 64.74 -22.96 25.38
N SER A 8 63.42 -23.14 25.54
CA SER A 8 62.40 -22.26 24.92
C SER A 8 61.57 -21.57 26.00
N CYS A 9 61.77 -20.25 26.11
CA CYS A 9 60.82 -19.30 26.68
C CYS A 9 59.81 -18.88 25.61
N SER A 10 58.59 -18.53 26.05
CA SER A 10 57.44 -18.09 25.23
C SER A 10 57.72 -16.88 24.32
N PRO A 11 56.97 -16.74 23.20
CA PRO A 11 56.72 -15.44 22.60
C PRO A 11 55.22 -15.08 22.49
N PHE A 12 54.99 -13.78 22.64
CA PHE A 12 53.77 -13.01 22.33
C PHE A 12 53.45 -13.01 20.82
N ASP A 13 52.16 -12.98 20.49
CA ASP A 13 51.58 -12.76 19.15
C ASP A 13 51.75 -11.30 18.65
N PRO A 14 51.93 -11.11 17.33
CA PRO A 14 51.20 -10.04 16.64
C PRO A 14 50.75 -10.45 15.22
N LEU A 15 49.45 -10.67 15.02
CA LEU A 15 48.80 -10.71 13.70
C LEU A 15 47.39 -10.10 13.78
N SER A 16 47.22 -8.83 13.41
CA SER A 16 45.89 -8.24 13.15
C SER A 16 45.83 -7.07 12.14
N GLU A 17 46.91 -6.73 11.43
CA GLU A 17 46.90 -5.53 10.54
C GLU A 17 46.83 -5.81 9.02
N THR A 18 46.86 -7.06 8.56
CA THR A 18 46.94 -7.36 7.12
C THR A 18 45.62 -7.67 6.43
N GLU A 19 44.54 -8.05 7.14
CA GLU A 19 43.25 -8.37 6.50
C GLU A 19 42.37 -7.13 6.20
N HIS A 20 42.55 -6.02 6.91
CA HIS A 20 41.79 -4.79 6.66
C HIS A 20 42.22 -4.04 5.38
N SER A 21 43.44 -4.26 4.90
CA SER A 21 43.99 -3.60 3.70
C SER A 21 43.37 -4.12 2.39
N TRP A 22 43.12 -5.43 2.29
CA TRP A 22 42.58 -6.05 1.06
C TRP A 22 41.11 -5.72 0.81
N VAL A 23 40.31 -5.53 1.87
CA VAL A 23 38.90 -5.13 1.77
C VAL A 23 38.76 -3.65 1.40
N ALA A 24 39.69 -2.79 1.83
CA ALA A 24 39.74 -1.38 1.45
C ALA A 24 40.13 -1.21 -0.03
N TRP A 25 41.18 -1.91 -0.49
CA TRP A 25 41.62 -1.90 -1.89
C TRP A 25 40.59 -2.49 -2.88
N SER A 26 39.82 -3.49 -2.45
CA SER A 26 38.73 -4.05 -3.26
C SER A 26 37.54 -3.08 -3.39
N LYS A 27 37.20 -2.34 -2.33
CA LYS A 27 36.14 -1.31 -2.37
C LYS A 27 36.54 -0.06 -3.16
N GLU A 28 37.79 0.39 -3.02
CA GLU A 28 38.33 1.51 -3.82
C GLU A 28 38.43 1.13 -5.29
N SER A 29 38.94 -0.06 -5.64
CA SER A 29 39.02 -0.52 -7.02
C SER A 29 37.64 -0.66 -7.67
N ALA A 30 36.64 -1.18 -6.94
CA ALA A 30 35.26 -1.26 -7.44
C ALA A 30 34.61 0.13 -7.63
N SER A 31 35.00 1.13 -6.83
CA SER A 31 34.53 2.52 -6.98
C SER A 31 35.15 3.20 -8.21
N VAL A 32 36.44 2.94 -8.47
CA VAL A 32 37.19 3.48 -9.62
C VAL A 32 36.73 2.81 -10.91
N GLU A 33 36.47 1.50 -10.91
CA GLU A 33 35.88 0.80 -12.06
C GLU A 33 34.47 1.28 -12.38
N ARG A 34 33.62 1.55 -11.36
CA ARG A 34 32.32 2.22 -11.57
C ARG A 34 32.48 3.62 -12.14
N PHE A 35 33.41 4.41 -11.63
CA PHE A 35 33.65 5.76 -12.12
C PHE A 35 34.14 5.78 -13.58
N ASN A 36 35.01 4.85 -13.96
CA ASN A 36 35.48 4.69 -15.34
C ASN A 36 34.39 4.16 -16.28
N ALA A 37 33.53 3.26 -15.81
CA ALA A 37 32.34 2.82 -16.55
C ALA A 37 31.33 3.98 -16.74
N ILE A 38 31.17 4.85 -15.73
CA ILE A 38 30.34 6.06 -15.78
C ILE A 38 30.93 7.10 -16.74
N LEU A 39 32.26 7.27 -16.78
CA LEU A 39 32.92 8.10 -17.79
C LEU A 39 32.70 7.55 -19.20
N GLN A 40 32.78 6.23 -19.40
CA GLN A 40 32.44 5.60 -20.68
C GLN A 40 30.97 5.81 -21.07
N GLU A 41 30.02 5.73 -20.13
CA GLU A 41 28.61 6.06 -20.38
C GLU A 41 28.39 7.56 -20.64
N LYS A 42 29.17 8.44 -19.99
CA LYS A 42 29.21 9.88 -20.28
C LYS A 42 29.67 10.11 -21.73
N TYR A 43 30.66 9.37 -22.23
CA TYR A 43 31.08 9.46 -23.63
C TYR A 43 30.06 8.85 -24.61
N LYS A 44 29.31 7.80 -24.23
CA LYS A 44 28.24 7.23 -25.06
C LYS A 44 27.01 8.14 -25.17
N SER A 45 26.68 8.88 -24.11
CA SER A 45 25.54 9.83 -24.10
C SER A 45 25.78 11.07 -24.97
N TYR A 46 27.03 11.52 -25.14
CA TYR A 46 27.37 12.57 -26.11
C TYR A 46 27.19 12.15 -27.58
N ILE A 47 27.15 10.84 -27.88
CA ILE A 47 27.04 10.32 -29.25
C ILE A 47 25.55 10.21 -29.71
N TYR A 48 24.58 10.27 -28.78
CA TYR A 48 23.15 10.15 -29.09
C TYR A 48 22.36 11.46 -29.08
N LEU A 49 23.01 12.62 -29.04
CA LEU A 49 22.38 13.86 -29.46
C LEU A 49 22.15 13.78 -30.97
N ARG A 50 20.98 13.27 -31.39
CA ARG A 50 20.48 13.48 -32.75
C ARG A 50 20.39 14.98 -32.95
N ALA A 51 21.30 15.53 -33.73
CA ALA A 51 21.25 16.90 -34.20
C ALA A 51 19.94 17.11 -34.95
N THR A 52 19.08 18.00 -34.46
CA THR A 52 18.05 18.62 -35.28
C THR A 52 18.74 19.60 -36.24
N PRO A 53 18.48 19.56 -37.55
CA PRO A 53 19.11 20.48 -38.48
C PRO A 53 18.41 21.83 -38.39
N SER A 54 19.08 22.86 -37.89
CA SER A 54 18.68 24.25 -38.13
C SER A 54 19.90 25.13 -38.38
N ASP A 55 20.03 25.48 -39.66
CA ASP A 55 20.60 26.67 -40.29
C ASP A 55 21.91 27.29 -39.77
N GLU A 56 22.89 27.23 -40.67
CA GLU A 56 24.10 28.03 -40.70
C GLU A 56 23.80 29.53 -40.69
N LYS A 57 23.97 30.17 -39.54
CA LYS A 57 24.44 31.56 -39.36
C LYS A 57 24.43 31.88 -37.87
N ASP A 58 25.61 31.89 -37.23
CA ASP A 58 25.97 32.82 -36.13
C ASP A 58 27.24 32.36 -35.36
N ASN A 59 28.39 32.33 -36.05
CA ASN A 59 29.69 31.97 -35.44
C ASN A 59 30.37 33.12 -34.66
N LEU A 60 29.81 34.34 -34.63
CA LEU A 60 30.42 35.51 -33.99
C LEU A 60 29.76 35.90 -32.66
N THR A 61 28.44 35.76 -32.54
CA THR A 61 27.67 35.98 -31.30
C THR A 61 27.87 34.84 -30.29
N ALA A 62 28.08 33.61 -30.77
CA ALA A 62 28.43 32.45 -29.94
C ALA A 62 29.78 32.59 -29.22
N GLY A 63 30.77 33.24 -29.85
CA GLY A 63 32.09 33.47 -29.23
C GLY A 63 32.08 34.52 -28.11
N LEU A 64 31.21 35.54 -28.24
CA LEU A 64 31.02 36.59 -27.23
C LEU A 64 30.26 36.08 -26.00
N THR A 65 29.23 35.25 -26.21
CA THR A 65 28.47 34.62 -25.11
C THR A 65 29.33 33.59 -24.36
N GLN A 66 30.21 32.86 -25.05
CA GLN A 66 31.15 31.93 -24.42
C GLN A 66 32.18 32.65 -23.54
N LYS A 67 32.67 33.82 -23.97
CA LYS A 67 33.60 34.65 -23.18
C LYS A 67 32.91 35.28 -21.95
N ALA A 68 31.68 35.75 -22.10
CA ALA A 68 30.87 36.26 -20.99
C ALA A 68 30.54 35.16 -19.95
N ARG A 69 30.19 33.95 -20.42
CA ARG A 69 29.96 32.77 -19.57
C ARG A 69 31.20 32.39 -18.78
N ARG A 70 32.39 32.49 -19.38
CA ARG A 70 33.67 32.20 -18.73
C ARG A 70 34.01 33.18 -17.59
N GLU A 71 33.68 34.46 -17.73
CA GLU A 71 33.88 35.45 -16.67
C GLU A 71 32.84 35.32 -15.54
N LEU A 72 31.59 34.95 -15.87
CA LEU A 72 30.57 34.60 -14.87
C LEU A 72 30.96 33.36 -14.06
N HIS A 73 31.53 32.33 -14.70
CA HIS A 73 32.07 31.15 -14.01
C HIS A 73 33.20 31.51 -13.02
N LYS A 74 34.10 32.44 -13.39
CA LYS A 74 35.16 32.91 -12.48
C LYS A 74 34.61 33.65 -11.27
N ALA A 75 33.55 34.44 -11.46
CA ALA A 75 32.90 35.18 -10.37
C ALA A 75 32.16 34.22 -9.41
N ALA A 76 31.41 33.25 -9.94
CA ALA A 76 30.70 32.25 -9.15
C ALA A 76 31.65 31.36 -8.34
N ARG A 77 32.80 30.97 -8.92
CA ARG A 77 33.85 30.22 -8.23
C ARG A 77 34.40 30.99 -7.03
N ARG A 78 34.71 32.28 -7.19
CA ARG A 78 35.21 33.13 -6.09
C ARG A 78 34.18 33.27 -4.96
N PHE A 79 32.90 33.33 -5.30
CA PHE A 79 31.81 33.40 -4.32
C PHE A 79 31.68 32.09 -3.53
N LEU A 80 31.73 30.95 -4.21
CA LEU A 80 31.68 29.62 -3.57
C LEU A 80 32.89 29.37 -2.68
N GLU A 81 34.10 29.73 -3.13
CA GLU A 81 35.34 29.68 -2.33
C GLU A 81 35.29 30.61 -1.11
N LEU A 82 34.62 31.76 -1.19
CA LEU A 82 34.40 32.63 -0.03
C LEU A 82 33.39 32.01 0.94
N SER A 83 32.29 31.46 0.44
CA SER A 83 31.23 30.87 1.25
C SER A 83 31.68 29.60 1.98
N SER A 84 32.53 28.77 1.37
CA SER A 84 33.12 27.59 2.01
C SER A 84 34.10 27.95 3.13
N ARG A 85 34.85 29.05 2.98
CA ARG A 85 35.72 29.61 4.04
C ARG A 85 34.93 30.20 5.21
N VAL A 86 33.74 30.74 4.95
CA VAL A 86 32.87 31.32 5.98
C VAL A 86 32.06 30.24 6.72
N LEU A 87 31.73 29.11 6.07
CA LEU A 87 30.88 28.04 6.62
C LEU A 87 31.63 26.83 7.22
N LEU A 88 32.97 26.79 7.18
CA LEU A 88 33.80 25.71 7.77
C LEU A 88 33.33 24.27 7.44
N GLN A 89 33.04 23.99 6.17
CA GLN A 89 32.70 22.64 5.69
C GLN A 89 33.64 22.25 4.54
N SER A 90 34.31 21.10 4.67
CA SER A 90 35.23 20.59 3.64
C SER A 90 34.44 20.10 2.43
N LEU A 91 34.40 20.92 1.37
CA LEU A 91 34.13 20.40 0.04
C LEU A 91 35.27 19.43 -0.28
N ASP A 92 34.89 18.17 -0.51
CA ASP A 92 35.75 17.09 -0.97
C ASP A 92 36.64 17.61 -2.11
N GLU A 93 37.97 17.54 -1.95
CA GLU A 93 38.96 18.21 -2.82
C GLU A 93 38.80 17.85 -4.30
N HIS A 94 38.17 16.71 -4.60
CA HIS A 94 37.87 16.26 -5.96
C HIS A 94 36.86 17.12 -6.73
N PHE A 95 35.95 17.85 -6.08
CA PHE A 95 34.99 18.72 -6.78
C PHE A 95 35.57 20.10 -7.13
N SER A 96 36.76 20.44 -6.64
CA SER A 96 37.43 21.71 -6.94
C SER A 96 38.02 21.79 -8.36
N HIS A 97 38.14 20.63 -9.03
CA HIS A 97 38.80 20.47 -10.33
C HIS A 97 37.88 20.10 -11.49
N VAL A 98 36.57 19.92 -11.25
CA VAL A 98 35.63 19.54 -12.31
C VAL A 98 34.97 20.79 -12.89
N ASP A 99 35.16 21.04 -14.18
CA ASP A 99 34.38 22.00 -15.00
C ASP A 99 32.91 21.52 -15.13
N ALA A 100 32.23 21.22 -14.02
CA ALA A 100 30.83 20.85 -13.98
C ALA A 100 29.97 22.10 -13.82
N ASP A 101 28.87 22.17 -14.57
CA ASP A 101 27.86 23.21 -14.40
C ASP A 101 27.37 23.18 -12.93
N PRO A 102 27.22 24.33 -12.22
CA PRO A 102 26.74 24.36 -10.84
C PRO A 102 25.49 23.51 -10.57
N HIS A 103 24.63 23.33 -11.58
CA HIS A 103 23.43 22.50 -11.47
C HIS A 103 23.72 20.99 -11.45
N GLU A 104 24.82 20.55 -12.05
CA GLU A 104 25.30 19.15 -11.94
C GLU A 104 25.85 18.88 -10.55
N VAL A 105 26.61 19.82 -9.98
CA VAL A 105 27.17 19.69 -8.61
C VAL A 105 26.06 19.55 -7.58
N ALA A 106 24.96 20.31 -7.73
CA ALA A 106 23.80 20.22 -6.85
C ALA A 106 23.14 18.83 -6.86
N LEU A 107 22.93 18.25 -8.05
CA LEU A 107 22.37 16.90 -8.18
C LEU A 107 23.26 15.86 -7.51
N TRP A 108 24.56 15.86 -7.82
CA TRP A 108 25.51 14.89 -7.27
C TRP A 108 25.66 15.02 -5.76
N ALA A 109 25.63 16.24 -5.22
CA ALA A 109 25.63 16.48 -3.78
C ALA A 109 24.40 15.87 -3.10
N LEU A 110 23.20 16.04 -3.69
CA LEU A 110 21.97 15.43 -3.18
C LEU A 110 22.01 13.91 -3.27
N LEU A 111 22.40 13.33 -4.41
CA LEU A 111 22.55 11.88 -4.57
C LEU A 111 23.56 11.29 -3.58
N LYS A 112 24.67 11.98 -3.30
CA LYS A 112 25.63 11.56 -2.27
C LYS A 112 24.98 11.60 -0.87
N ARG A 113 24.15 12.61 -0.58
CA ARG A 113 23.42 12.72 0.69
C ARG A 113 22.34 11.65 0.86
N THR A 114 21.67 11.20 -0.22
CA THR A 114 20.70 10.09 -0.13
C THR A 114 21.36 8.77 0.26
N MET A 115 22.68 8.64 0.09
CA MET A 115 23.48 7.48 0.52
C MET A 115 24.17 7.67 1.88
N SER A 116 23.91 8.76 2.60
CA SER A 116 24.53 9.05 3.90
C SER A 116 24.27 7.94 4.93
N PRO A 117 25.20 7.64 5.87
CA PRO A 117 24.91 6.72 6.97
C PRO A 117 23.82 7.25 7.92
N ASN A 118 23.62 8.57 7.99
CA ASN A 118 22.62 9.19 8.85
C ASN A 118 21.23 9.21 8.19
N LYS A 119 20.24 8.58 8.83
CA LYS A 119 18.84 8.52 8.37
C LYS A 119 18.23 9.89 8.11
N ALA A 120 18.42 10.86 9.02
CA ALA A 120 17.81 12.19 8.87
C ALA A 120 18.35 12.91 7.63
N ILE A 121 19.65 12.77 7.35
CA ILE A 121 20.27 13.35 6.15
C ILE A 121 19.70 12.70 4.88
N ARG A 122 19.54 11.38 4.86
CA ARG A 122 18.98 10.66 3.71
C ARG A 122 17.54 11.08 3.42
N VAL A 123 16.67 11.07 4.43
CA VAL A 123 15.25 11.45 4.29
C VAL A 123 15.13 12.89 3.80
N GLN A 124 15.90 13.82 4.38
CA GLN A 124 15.91 15.21 3.93
C GLN A 124 16.42 15.32 2.48
N ALA A 125 17.48 14.60 2.11
CA ALA A 125 18.01 14.65 0.74
C ALA A 125 17.04 14.09 -0.31
N VAL A 126 16.26 13.05 0.02
CA VAL A 126 15.19 12.54 -0.84
C VAL A 126 14.11 13.61 -1.04
N GLN A 127 13.74 14.33 0.03
CA GLN A 127 12.77 15.42 -0.05
C GLN A 127 13.31 16.57 -0.90
N ASP A 128 14.53 17.04 -0.63
CA ASP A 128 15.21 18.09 -1.39
C ASP A 128 15.32 17.72 -2.89
N LEU A 129 15.55 16.44 -3.20
CA LEU A 129 15.64 15.94 -4.57
C LEU A 129 14.28 15.98 -5.29
N ALA A 130 13.19 15.63 -4.60
CA ALA A 130 11.85 15.58 -5.17
C ALA A 130 11.18 16.96 -5.29
N GLU A 131 11.42 17.87 -4.34
CA GLU A 131 10.86 19.24 -4.34
C GLU A 131 11.51 20.16 -5.38
N ASN A 132 12.72 19.83 -5.84
CA ASN A 132 13.36 20.60 -6.89
C ASN A 132 12.73 20.29 -8.26
N HIS A 133 11.92 21.23 -8.74
CA HIS A 133 11.22 21.13 -10.03
C HIS A 133 12.02 21.66 -11.23
N HIS A 134 13.27 22.09 -11.02
CA HIS A 134 14.12 22.70 -12.06
C HIS A 134 15.14 21.73 -12.66
N TRP A 135 15.03 20.43 -12.38
CA TRP A 135 15.86 19.43 -13.02
C TRP A 135 15.58 19.35 -14.53
N GLN A 136 16.64 19.22 -15.31
CA GLN A 136 16.55 18.93 -16.74
C GLN A 136 16.32 17.43 -16.98
N ASP A 137 15.80 17.05 -18.14
CA ASP A 137 15.50 15.64 -18.49
C ASP A 137 16.69 14.70 -18.25
N TYR A 138 17.89 15.11 -18.67
CA TYR A 138 19.09 14.31 -18.49
C TYR A 138 19.48 14.13 -17.02
N GLN A 139 19.14 15.09 -16.16
CA GLN A 139 19.41 15.02 -14.71
C GLN A 139 18.48 14.01 -14.03
N TYR A 140 17.19 14.00 -14.40
CA TYR A 140 16.27 12.96 -13.97
C TYR A 140 16.76 11.57 -14.39
N GLN A 141 17.18 11.42 -15.65
CA GLN A 141 17.69 10.15 -16.14
C GLN A 141 18.98 9.73 -15.42
N THR A 142 19.88 10.68 -15.16
CA THR A 142 21.11 10.45 -14.37
C THR A 142 20.76 9.96 -12.97
N ALA A 143 19.84 10.65 -12.28
CA ALA A 143 19.36 10.23 -10.97
C ALA A 143 18.74 8.83 -11.03
N ALA A 144 17.84 8.57 -11.98
CA ALA A 144 17.15 7.28 -12.13
C ALA A 144 18.11 6.09 -12.30
N GLN A 145 19.27 6.30 -12.92
CA GLN A 145 20.31 5.26 -13.09
C GLN A 145 21.14 5.01 -11.83
N ILE A 146 21.21 5.97 -10.91
CA ILE A 146 22.12 5.96 -9.76
C ILE A 146 21.41 5.65 -8.45
N ILE A 147 20.15 6.11 -8.30
CA ILE A 147 19.41 5.95 -7.05
C ILE A 147 19.34 4.48 -6.64
N ASP A 148 19.61 4.23 -5.36
CA ASP A 148 19.45 2.91 -4.78
C ASP A 148 17.97 2.61 -4.50
N GLN A 149 17.68 1.35 -4.17
CA GLN A 149 16.32 0.92 -3.86
C GLN A 149 15.67 1.77 -2.76
N ARG A 150 16.43 2.13 -1.72
CA ARG A 150 15.93 2.92 -0.59
C ARG A 150 15.52 4.32 -1.03
N THR A 151 16.37 4.99 -1.81
CA THR A 151 16.09 6.31 -2.39
C THR A 151 14.88 6.23 -3.33
N ALA A 152 14.79 5.20 -4.17
CA ALA A 152 13.67 5.00 -5.09
C ALA A 152 12.34 4.82 -4.33
N VAL A 153 12.30 3.98 -3.28
CA VAL A 153 11.10 3.86 -2.43
C VAL A 153 10.78 5.18 -1.74
N GLY A 154 11.78 5.91 -1.27
CA GLY A 154 11.60 7.22 -0.65
C GLY A 154 10.95 8.23 -1.61
N LEU A 155 11.48 8.34 -2.83
CA LEU A 155 10.93 9.18 -3.90
C LEU A 155 9.51 8.75 -4.26
N ALA A 156 9.24 7.44 -4.40
CA ALA A 156 7.91 6.91 -4.73
C ALA A 156 6.88 7.20 -3.62
N ARG A 157 7.35 7.45 -2.40
CA ARG A 157 6.54 7.89 -1.26
C ARG A 157 6.62 9.39 -1.01
N THR A 158 7.05 10.19 -1.97
CA THR A 158 6.93 11.66 -1.92
C THR A 158 5.68 12.11 -2.70
N PRO A 159 4.87 13.04 -2.16
CA PRO A 159 3.69 13.55 -2.86
C PRO A 159 4.05 14.13 -4.23
N LYS A 160 3.32 13.71 -5.28
CA LYS A 160 3.47 14.23 -6.66
C LYS A 160 4.90 14.20 -7.20
N VAL A 161 5.68 13.16 -6.85
CA VAL A 161 7.04 12.97 -7.36
C VAL A 161 7.06 12.89 -8.89
N ASP A 162 8.09 13.48 -9.51
CA ASP A 162 8.28 13.38 -10.95
C ASP A 162 8.65 11.94 -11.35
N LEU A 163 7.84 11.34 -12.23
CA LEU A 163 8.04 9.95 -12.64
C LEU A 163 9.34 9.70 -13.42
N ARG A 164 10.00 10.75 -13.94
CA ARG A 164 11.29 10.63 -14.64
C ARG A 164 12.43 10.19 -13.71
N PHE A 165 12.25 10.25 -12.39
CA PHE A 165 13.19 9.64 -11.44
C PHE A 165 13.21 8.11 -11.47
N PHE A 166 12.23 7.47 -12.11
CA PHE A 166 12.15 6.02 -12.18
C PHE A 166 12.50 5.53 -13.59
N LEU A 167 13.37 4.53 -13.66
CA LEU A 167 13.61 3.84 -14.93
C LEU A 167 12.31 3.19 -15.42
N ARG A 168 12.14 3.16 -16.73
CA ARG A 168 11.04 2.42 -17.35
C ARG A 168 11.21 0.94 -17.04
N SER A 169 10.08 0.25 -16.95
CA SER A 169 10.05 -1.21 -16.81
C SER A 169 10.96 -1.86 -17.86
N PRO A 170 11.84 -2.82 -17.48
CA PRO A 170 12.69 -3.52 -18.42
C PRO A 170 11.88 -4.13 -19.56
N ALA A 171 12.44 -4.15 -20.77
CA ALA A 171 11.85 -4.93 -21.85
C ALA A 171 11.91 -6.41 -21.46
N LEU A 172 10.74 -7.04 -21.33
CA LEU A 172 10.66 -8.46 -20.99
C LEU A 172 11.07 -9.28 -22.23
N PRO A 173 11.87 -10.34 -22.07
CA PRO A 173 12.16 -11.27 -23.17
C PRO A 173 10.87 -11.77 -23.81
N GLU A 174 10.90 -12.11 -25.10
CA GLU A 174 9.77 -12.84 -25.69
C GLU A 174 9.61 -14.19 -24.99
N LEU A 175 8.36 -14.62 -24.77
CA LEU A 175 8.11 -16.00 -24.33
C LEU A 175 8.63 -16.94 -25.43
N GLU A 176 9.24 -18.06 -25.05
CA GLU A 176 9.46 -19.15 -26.00
C GLU A 176 8.15 -19.41 -26.74
N ASN A 177 8.23 -19.60 -28.07
CA ASN A 177 7.17 -19.42 -29.07
C ASN A 177 5.81 -20.15 -28.87
N ASN A 178 5.56 -20.78 -27.72
CA ASN A 178 4.32 -21.50 -27.40
C ASN A 178 3.73 -21.25 -26.00
N LEU A 179 4.36 -20.46 -25.11
CA LEU A 179 3.83 -20.24 -23.76
C LEU A 179 3.04 -18.93 -23.69
N SER A 180 1.73 -19.02 -23.42
CA SER A 180 0.92 -17.83 -23.16
C SER A 180 1.12 -17.29 -21.73
N ALA A 181 0.72 -16.04 -21.47
CA ALA A 181 0.75 -15.49 -20.11
C ALA A 181 -0.14 -16.29 -19.13
N GLU A 182 -1.24 -16.84 -19.64
CA GLU A 182 -2.13 -17.76 -18.94
C GLU A 182 -1.42 -19.06 -18.54
N ASP A 183 -0.68 -19.68 -19.47
CA ASP A 183 0.07 -20.91 -19.19
C ASP A 183 1.16 -20.67 -18.14
N GLY A 184 1.86 -19.52 -18.22
CA GLY A 184 2.83 -19.12 -17.21
C GLY A 184 2.19 -18.99 -15.83
N LEU A 185 0.99 -18.39 -15.71
CA LEU A 185 0.29 -18.25 -14.43
C LEU A 185 -0.16 -19.61 -13.88
N ARG A 186 -0.61 -20.53 -14.74
CA ARG A 186 -0.98 -21.89 -14.33
C ARG A 186 0.23 -22.69 -13.88
N GLN A 187 1.35 -22.62 -14.60
CA GLN A 187 2.60 -23.30 -14.21
C GLN A 187 3.09 -22.79 -12.86
N LEU A 188 3.09 -21.47 -12.64
CA LEU A 188 3.45 -20.87 -11.37
C LEU A 188 2.52 -21.32 -10.23
N LEU A 189 1.21 -21.39 -10.47
CA LEU A 189 0.27 -21.90 -9.47
C LEU A 189 0.49 -23.38 -9.16
N ALA A 190 0.75 -24.19 -10.19
CA ALA A 190 0.97 -25.62 -10.04
C ALA A 190 2.26 -25.94 -9.27
N SER A 191 3.25 -25.03 -9.28
CA SER A 191 4.49 -25.20 -8.52
C SER A 191 4.36 -24.87 -7.03
N LEU A 192 3.25 -24.28 -6.58
CA LEU A 192 3.10 -23.83 -5.19
C LEU A 192 2.57 -24.94 -4.26
N PRO A 193 3.16 -25.10 -3.06
CA PRO A 193 2.72 -26.09 -2.08
C PRO A 193 1.23 -25.94 -1.72
N GLN A 194 0.47 -27.02 -1.87
CA GLN A 194 -0.95 -27.03 -1.51
C GLN A 194 -1.18 -27.35 -0.02
N SER A 195 -0.19 -27.96 0.65
CA SER A 195 -0.28 -28.38 2.05
C SER A 195 -0.29 -27.22 3.05
N GLU A 196 0.24 -26.06 2.66
CA GLU A 196 0.44 -24.89 3.52
C GLU A 196 -0.71 -23.88 3.44
N VAL A 197 -1.67 -24.14 2.57
CA VAL A 197 -2.88 -23.33 2.40
C VAL A 197 -4.10 -24.11 2.84
N ASP A 198 -5.13 -23.39 3.22
CA ASP A 198 -6.39 -23.99 3.62
C ASP A 198 -7.13 -24.66 2.45
N LYS A 199 -8.16 -25.45 2.80
CA LYS A 199 -8.95 -26.22 1.85
C LYS A 199 -9.68 -25.38 0.79
N CYS A 200 -9.99 -24.12 1.08
CA CYS A 200 -10.67 -23.25 0.13
C CYS A 200 -9.70 -22.67 -0.88
N VAL A 201 -8.51 -22.26 -0.45
CA VAL A 201 -7.43 -21.91 -1.38
C VAL A 201 -7.07 -23.11 -2.25
N GLN A 202 -6.92 -24.31 -1.67
CA GLN A 202 -6.71 -25.55 -2.46
C GLN A 202 -7.82 -25.77 -3.51
N TYR A 203 -9.08 -25.53 -3.14
CA TYR A 203 -10.22 -25.65 -4.03
C TYR A 203 -10.16 -24.64 -5.19
N PHE A 204 -9.92 -23.36 -4.91
CA PHE A 204 -9.85 -22.32 -5.94
C PHE A 204 -8.61 -22.45 -6.82
N THR A 205 -7.48 -22.89 -6.25
CA THR A 205 -6.28 -23.22 -7.04
C THR A 205 -6.58 -24.39 -7.97
N SER A 206 -7.24 -25.44 -7.48
CA SER A 206 -7.68 -26.55 -8.33
C SER A 206 -8.64 -26.10 -9.43
N LEU A 207 -9.55 -25.17 -9.13
CA LEU A 207 -10.48 -24.62 -10.12
C LEU A 207 -9.73 -23.83 -11.21
N ALA A 208 -8.81 -22.93 -10.81
CA ALA A 208 -7.99 -22.16 -11.75
C ALA A 208 -7.12 -23.04 -12.65
N LEU A 209 -6.62 -24.17 -12.15
CA LEU A 209 -5.86 -25.15 -12.93
C LEU A 209 -6.75 -26.03 -13.83
N ARG A 210 -8.00 -26.30 -13.44
CA ARG A 210 -8.94 -27.18 -14.15
C ARG A 210 -9.75 -26.49 -15.23
N GLU A 211 -9.97 -25.19 -15.16
CA GLU A 211 -10.63 -24.42 -16.22
C GLU A 211 -9.70 -24.30 -17.43
N SER A 212 -9.46 -25.43 -18.12
CA SER A 212 -8.93 -25.46 -19.48
C SER A 212 -10.06 -25.24 -20.48
N THR A 213 -9.69 -24.78 -21.67
CA THR A 213 -10.54 -24.33 -22.78
C THR A 213 -11.60 -25.32 -23.30
N GLN A 214 -11.80 -26.49 -22.68
CA GLN A 214 -12.78 -27.49 -23.12
C GLN A 214 -13.63 -28.14 -22.01
N SER A 215 -13.41 -27.88 -20.71
CA SER A 215 -13.84 -28.83 -19.66
C SER A 215 -15.19 -28.58 -18.95
N LEU A 216 -15.89 -27.48 -19.17
CA LEU A 216 -17.13 -27.18 -18.41
C LEU A 216 -18.40 -26.94 -19.22
N ALA A 217 -18.29 -26.72 -20.54
CA ALA A 217 -19.48 -26.63 -21.39
C ALA A 217 -20.27 -27.96 -21.48
N ALA A 218 -19.62 -29.10 -21.19
CA ALA A 218 -20.18 -30.43 -21.44
C ALA A 218 -20.68 -31.20 -20.20
N GLN A 219 -20.31 -30.84 -18.97
CA GLN A 219 -20.60 -31.72 -17.81
C GLN A 219 -21.72 -31.27 -16.88
N ARG A 220 -22.20 -30.03 -16.94
CA ARG A 220 -23.41 -29.64 -16.21
C ARG A 220 -24.17 -28.64 -17.05
N GLY A 221 -25.27 -29.09 -17.67
CA GLY A 221 -26.39 -28.24 -18.06
C GLY A 221 -27.07 -27.61 -16.83
N GLY A 222 -26.26 -26.93 -16.01
CA GLY A 222 -26.61 -26.33 -14.74
C GLY A 222 -26.61 -24.83 -14.88
N LEU A 223 -27.71 -24.24 -14.42
CA LEU A 223 -27.98 -22.82 -14.33
C LEU A 223 -26.76 -22.06 -13.79
N TRP A 224 -26.20 -21.15 -14.59
CA TRP A 224 -25.25 -20.15 -14.10
C TRP A 224 -26.05 -19.10 -13.31
N CYS A 225 -26.10 -19.23 -11.99
CA CYS A 225 -26.72 -18.23 -11.12
C CYS A 225 -25.78 -17.03 -10.97
N PHE A 226 -25.81 -16.11 -11.94
CA PHE A 226 -25.29 -14.77 -11.76
C PHE A 226 -26.25 -13.99 -10.86
N GLY A 227 -25.73 -13.36 -9.80
CA GLY A 227 -26.47 -12.35 -9.06
C GLY A 227 -26.81 -11.20 -9.99
N GLY A 228 -28.12 -10.97 -10.18
CA GLY A 228 -28.68 -9.92 -11.03
C GLY A 228 -28.94 -10.39 -12.47
N ASN A 229 -30.23 -10.58 -12.79
CA ASN A 229 -30.82 -10.86 -14.11
C ASN A 229 -30.10 -11.93 -14.95
N GLY A 230 -30.44 -13.20 -14.68
CA GLY A 230 -30.03 -14.33 -15.51
C GLY A 230 -30.55 -14.22 -16.94
N LEU A 231 -29.66 -13.89 -17.87
CA LEU A 231 -29.88 -14.11 -19.30
C LEU A 231 -29.11 -15.36 -19.74
N PRO A 232 -29.70 -16.20 -20.62
CA PRO A 232 -29.08 -17.43 -21.07
C PRO A 232 -27.98 -17.11 -22.09
N TYR A 233 -26.73 -17.04 -21.65
CA TYR A 233 -25.57 -16.91 -22.53
C TYR A 233 -24.67 -18.14 -22.42
N ALA A 234 -25.15 -19.28 -22.92
CA ALA A 234 -24.34 -20.50 -22.96
C ALA A 234 -24.77 -21.42 -24.11
N GLN A 235 -24.57 -20.98 -25.36
CA GLN A 235 -24.50 -21.91 -26.50
C GLN A 235 -23.42 -21.57 -27.55
N SER A 236 -22.69 -20.44 -27.45
CA SER A 236 -21.85 -19.98 -28.59
C SER A 236 -20.38 -19.66 -28.32
N LEU A 237 -19.81 -19.99 -27.16
CA LEU A 237 -18.36 -19.84 -26.92
C LEU A 237 -17.73 -21.19 -26.59
N THR A 238 -16.93 -21.69 -27.52
CA THR A 238 -16.17 -22.95 -27.43
C THR A 238 -14.94 -22.85 -26.51
N SER A 239 -14.60 -21.66 -25.99
CA SER A 239 -13.48 -21.42 -25.09
C SER A 239 -13.75 -20.29 -24.09
N VAL A 240 -13.16 -20.38 -22.89
CA VAL A 240 -13.17 -19.30 -21.89
C VAL A 240 -12.17 -18.21 -22.34
N PRO A 241 -12.53 -16.91 -22.32
CA PRO A 241 -11.60 -15.83 -22.64
C PRO A 241 -10.36 -15.85 -21.74
N SER A 242 -9.16 -15.69 -22.34
CA SER A 242 -7.88 -15.77 -21.61
C SER A 242 -7.80 -14.80 -20.41
N GLU A 243 -8.39 -13.60 -20.53
CA GLU A 243 -8.48 -12.64 -19.42
C GLU A 243 -9.20 -13.20 -18.18
N LYS A 244 -10.23 -14.03 -18.37
CA LYS A 244 -10.95 -14.64 -17.25
C LYS A 244 -10.09 -15.66 -16.53
N VAL A 245 -9.34 -16.47 -17.29
CA VAL A 245 -8.41 -17.44 -16.71
C VAL A 245 -7.30 -16.71 -15.95
N GLU A 246 -6.68 -15.70 -16.55
CA GLU A 246 -5.68 -14.86 -15.90
C GLU A 246 -6.23 -14.26 -14.59
N SER A 247 -7.46 -13.73 -14.61
CA SER A 247 -8.13 -13.24 -13.39
C SER A 247 -8.21 -14.33 -12.33
N PHE A 248 -8.69 -15.54 -12.65
CA PHE A 248 -8.82 -16.62 -11.69
C PHE A 248 -7.47 -17.08 -11.14
N CYS A 249 -6.46 -17.20 -11.99
CA CYS A 249 -5.11 -17.54 -11.56
C CYS A 249 -4.52 -16.48 -10.63
N LEU A 250 -4.62 -15.19 -10.99
CA LEU A 250 -4.14 -14.08 -10.16
C LEU A 250 -4.85 -14.05 -8.81
N GLN A 251 -6.13 -14.39 -8.77
CA GLN A 251 -6.88 -14.43 -7.53
C GLN A 251 -6.46 -15.57 -6.60
N ALA A 252 -6.15 -16.76 -7.14
CA ALA A 252 -5.53 -17.83 -6.37
C ALA A 252 -4.13 -17.41 -5.89
N LEU A 253 -3.32 -16.78 -6.76
CA LEU A 253 -2.00 -16.26 -6.41
C LEU A 253 -2.04 -15.19 -5.32
N VAL A 254 -3.08 -14.34 -5.26
CA VAL A 254 -3.28 -13.41 -4.14
C VAL A 254 -3.36 -14.15 -2.80
N GLN A 255 -4.03 -15.30 -2.74
CA GLN A 255 -4.10 -16.09 -1.49
C GLN A 255 -2.78 -16.81 -1.20
N HIS A 256 -2.15 -17.41 -2.21
CA HIS A 256 -0.85 -18.05 -2.03
C HIS A 256 0.23 -17.06 -1.59
N SER A 257 0.25 -15.84 -2.13
CA SER A 257 1.21 -14.79 -1.74
C SER A 257 1.04 -14.27 -0.31
N LYS A 258 -0.03 -14.64 0.41
CA LYS A 258 -0.15 -14.34 1.85
C LYS A 258 0.70 -15.28 2.72
N VAL A 259 1.17 -16.39 2.16
CA VAL A 259 2.02 -17.37 2.84
C VAL A 259 3.48 -17.03 2.56
N GLU A 260 4.29 -16.89 3.61
CA GLU A 260 5.68 -16.43 3.53
C GLU A 260 6.56 -17.37 2.67
N SER A 261 6.53 -18.67 2.93
CA SER A 261 7.24 -19.70 2.15
C SER A 261 6.91 -19.65 0.64
N HIS A 262 5.64 -19.42 0.30
CA HIS A 262 5.19 -19.32 -1.09
C HIS A 262 5.75 -18.08 -1.79
N CYS A 263 6.04 -17.00 -1.05
CA CYS A 263 6.58 -15.79 -1.65
C CYS A 263 7.97 -16.05 -2.26
N GLU A 264 8.81 -16.82 -1.59
CA GLU A 264 10.12 -17.23 -2.11
C GLU A 264 9.98 -18.10 -3.36
N HIS A 265 9.02 -19.04 -3.36
CA HIS A 265 8.69 -19.82 -4.56
C HIS A 265 8.20 -18.96 -5.71
N ILE A 266 7.32 -17.98 -5.45
CA ILE A 266 6.81 -17.06 -6.48
C ILE A 266 7.97 -16.27 -7.11
N VAL A 267 8.88 -15.74 -6.30
CA VAL A 267 10.01 -14.93 -6.78
C VAL A 267 11.02 -15.79 -7.54
N SER A 268 11.40 -16.95 -6.99
CA SER A 268 12.39 -17.86 -7.61
C SER A 268 11.92 -18.47 -8.93
N ASN A 269 10.61 -18.65 -9.12
CA ASN A 269 10.02 -19.14 -10.37
C ASN A 269 9.66 -18.02 -11.37
N GLY A 270 10.28 -16.83 -11.24
CA GLY A 270 10.11 -15.73 -12.19
C GLY A 270 8.73 -15.06 -12.13
N GLY A 271 8.01 -15.18 -11.01
CA GLY A 271 6.66 -14.64 -10.86
C GLY A 271 6.59 -13.13 -11.02
N LEU A 272 7.63 -12.39 -10.63
CA LEU A 272 7.66 -10.92 -10.79
C LEU A 272 7.66 -10.48 -12.25
N GLN A 273 8.43 -11.16 -13.11
CA GLN A 273 8.50 -10.89 -14.54
C GLN A 273 7.20 -11.30 -15.25
N LEU A 274 6.62 -12.44 -14.84
CA LEU A 274 5.33 -12.88 -15.35
C LEU A 274 4.21 -11.89 -15.00
N LEU A 275 4.15 -11.43 -13.75
CA LEU A 275 3.18 -10.43 -13.31
C LEU A 275 3.35 -9.12 -14.08
N GLN A 276 4.58 -8.71 -14.39
CA GLN A 276 4.86 -7.50 -15.16
C GLN A 276 4.39 -7.65 -16.61
N ARG A 277 4.54 -8.85 -17.20
CA ARG A 277 3.99 -9.15 -18.52
C ARG A 277 2.47 -9.04 -18.54
N VAL A 278 1.79 -9.67 -17.57
CA VAL A 278 0.32 -9.62 -17.47
C VAL A 278 -0.14 -8.18 -17.22
N TYR A 279 0.57 -7.42 -16.38
CA TYR A 279 0.31 -6.00 -16.14
C TYR A 279 0.34 -5.19 -17.44
N GLN A 280 1.36 -5.40 -18.29
CA GLN A 280 1.50 -4.71 -19.58
C GLN A 280 0.46 -5.15 -20.61
N LEU A 281 0.08 -6.44 -20.63
CA LEU A 281 -0.93 -6.98 -21.54
C LEU A 281 -2.36 -6.53 -21.18
N ARG A 282 -2.63 -6.31 -19.89
CA ARG A 282 -3.99 -6.06 -19.36
C ARG A 282 -4.15 -4.67 -18.74
N LYS A 283 -3.58 -3.64 -19.34
CA LYS A 283 -3.63 -2.25 -18.82
C LYS A 283 -5.07 -1.77 -18.57
N ASP A 284 -6.01 -2.19 -19.41
CA ASP A 284 -7.41 -1.77 -19.33
C ASP A 284 -8.24 -2.52 -18.26
N SER A 285 -7.71 -3.64 -17.73
CA SER A 285 -8.44 -4.49 -16.78
C SER A 285 -8.10 -4.13 -15.33
N LEU A 286 -8.80 -3.14 -14.76
CA LEU A 286 -8.61 -2.69 -13.38
C LEU A 286 -8.62 -3.83 -12.36
N LYS A 287 -9.42 -4.89 -12.61
CA LYS A 287 -9.50 -6.09 -11.76
C LYS A 287 -8.18 -6.87 -11.74
N ILE A 288 -7.57 -7.09 -12.91
CA ILE A 288 -6.28 -7.78 -13.04
C ILE A 288 -5.18 -6.92 -12.42
N GLN A 289 -5.14 -5.64 -12.77
CA GLN A 289 -4.20 -4.66 -12.21
C GLN A 289 -4.24 -4.66 -10.67
N ARG A 290 -5.43 -4.63 -10.09
CA ARG A 290 -5.65 -4.73 -8.64
C ARG A 290 -5.05 -6.00 -8.05
N ASN A 291 -5.35 -7.17 -8.62
CA ASN A 291 -4.85 -8.44 -8.08
C ASN A 291 -3.32 -8.54 -8.17
N ILE A 292 -2.72 -8.02 -9.25
CA ILE A 292 -1.27 -7.96 -9.40
C ILE A 292 -0.64 -7.14 -8.28
N VAL A 293 -1.10 -5.90 -8.06
CA VAL A 293 -0.53 -5.04 -6.99
C VAL A 293 -0.79 -5.62 -5.60
N ARG A 294 -1.91 -6.34 -5.40
CA ARG A 294 -2.13 -7.08 -4.15
C ARG A 294 -1.07 -8.14 -3.91
N ILE A 295 -0.70 -8.91 -4.95
CA ILE A 295 0.40 -9.89 -4.89
C ILE A 295 1.71 -9.17 -4.56
N ILE A 296 2.05 -8.09 -5.30
CA ILE A 296 3.29 -7.32 -5.05
C ILE A 296 3.35 -6.79 -3.62
N GLY A 297 2.26 -6.24 -3.09
CA GLY A 297 2.22 -5.74 -1.72
C GLY A 297 2.29 -6.84 -0.65
N ASN A 298 1.93 -8.09 -0.99
CA ASN A 298 2.15 -9.24 -0.12
C ASN A 298 3.61 -9.69 -0.16
N LEU A 299 4.21 -9.78 -1.35
CA LEU A 299 5.65 -10.06 -1.51
C LEU A 299 6.51 -9.01 -0.78
N ALA A 300 6.08 -7.74 -0.77
CA ALA A 300 6.73 -6.64 -0.06
C ALA A 300 6.71 -6.77 1.49
N LEU A 301 6.00 -7.74 2.07
CA LEU A 301 6.11 -8.05 3.50
C LEU A 301 7.40 -8.82 3.83
N ASN A 302 8.02 -9.45 2.83
CA ASN A 302 9.19 -10.31 2.98
C ASN A 302 10.43 -9.58 2.49
N GLU A 303 11.38 -9.34 3.40
CA GLU A 303 12.61 -8.59 3.10
C GLU A 303 13.47 -9.28 2.03
N SER A 304 13.41 -10.61 1.94
CA SER A 304 14.10 -11.40 0.90
C SER A 304 13.65 -11.04 -0.53
N ALA A 305 12.40 -10.59 -0.71
CA ALA A 305 11.86 -10.24 -2.02
C ALA A 305 12.24 -8.81 -2.49
N TYR A 306 12.80 -7.97 -1.61
CA TYR A 306 12.94 -6.53 -1.85
C TYR A 306 13.81 -6.22 -3.04
N GLN A 307 14.99 -6.83 -3.11
CA GLN A 307 15.92 -6.63 -4.20
C GLN A 307 15.30 -7.09 -5.53
N ALA A 308 14.61 -8.24 -5.54
CA ALA A 308 13.96 -8.77 -6.73
C ALA A 308 12.81 -7.86 -7.21
N ILE A 309 11.99 -7.32 -6.29
CA ILE A 309 10.92 -6.35 -6.60
C ILE A 309 11.52 -5.08 -7.22
N SER A 310 12.63 -4.57 -6.66
CA SER A 310 13.31 -3.38 -7.18
C SER A 310 13.88 -3.63 -8.57
N GLN A 311 14.60 -4.73 -8.78
CA GLN A 311 15.27 -5.06 -10.04
C GLN A 311 14.30 -5.38 -11.19
N SER A 312 13.11 -5.89 -10.87
CA SER A 312 12.05 -6.10 -11.86
C SER A 312 11.29 -4.82 -12.23
N GLY A 313 11.62 -3.66 -11.63
CA GLY A 313 11.04 -2.38 -12.00
C GLY A 313 9.66 -2.09 -11.39
N TRP A 314 9.22 -2.87 -10.39
CA TRP A 314 7.94 -2.63 -9.73
C TRP A 314 7.87 -1.31 -8.97
N ILE A 315 8.98 -0.74 -8.49
CA ILE A 315 8.97 0.56 -7.81
C ILE A 315 8.46 1.67 -8.75
N SER A 316 8.85 1.62 -10.02
CA SER A 316 8.39 2.56 -11.07
C SER A 316 6.88 2.45 -11.27
N VAL A 317 6.37 1.22 -11.42
CA VAL A 317 4.94 0.93 -11.56
C VAL A 317 4.15 1.37 -10.32
N LEU A 318 4.68 1.11 -9.12
CA LEU A 318 4.04 1.53 -7.87
C LEU A 318 4.02 3.07 -7.74
N ALA A 319 5.09 3.76 -8.13
CA ALA A 319 5.14 5.23 -8.13
C ALA A 319 4.12 5.85 -9.11
N GLU A 320 3.94 5.26 -10.29
CA GLU A 320 2.90 5.65 -11.25
C GLU A 320 1.50 5.39 -10.66
N MET A 321 1.26 4.20 -10.10
CA MET A 321 -0.05 3.84 -9.53
C MET A 321 -0.42 4.65 -8.29
N MET A 322 0.55 5.15 -7.52
CA MET A 322 0.33 6.11 -6.44
C MET A 322 -0.32 7.41 -6.93
N GLN A 323 -0.11 7.78 -8.19
CA GLN A 323 -0.69 8.97 -8.82
C GLN A 323 -1.96 8.66 -9.63
N SER A 324 -2.44 7.40 -9.61
CA SER A 324 -3.66 7.00 -10.29
C SER A 324 -4.88 7.76 -9.74
N PRO A 325 -5.81 8.21 -10.60
CA PRO A 325 -7.08 8.78 -10.15
C PRO A 325 -7.97 7.73 -9.45
N HIS A 326 -7.71 6.44 -9.65
CA HIS A 326 -8.48 5.36 -9.03
C HIS A 326 -7.98 5.08 -7.61
N VAL A 327 -8.77 5.45 -6.61
CA VAL A 327 -8.39 5.39 -5.19
C VAL A 327 -7.92 3.99 -4.74
N MET A 328 -8.55 2.93 -5.28
CA MET A 328 -8.24 1.55 -4.92
C MET A 328 -6.85 1.13 -5.40
N GLN A 329 -6.44 1.54 -6.61
CA GLN A 329 -5.11 1.24 -7.14
C GLN A 329 -4.04 1.97 -6.35
N ALA A 330 -4.23 3.28 -6.14
CA ALA A 330 -3.32 4.11 -5.35
C ALA A 330 -3.16 3.56 -3.92
N SER A 331 -4.25 3.09 -3.29
CA SER A 331 -4.16 2.53 -1.94
C SER A 331 -3.41 1.19 -1.87
N HIS A 332 -3.54 0.31 -2.87
CA HIS A 332 -2.75 -0.91 -2.90
C HIS A 332 -1.26 -0.62 -3.17
N ALA A 333 -0.97 0.38 -4.02
CA ALA A 333 0.39 0.83 -4.26
C ALA A 333 1.01 1.45 -2.99
N ALA A 334 0.24 2.27 -2.26
CA ALA A 334 0.65 2.85 -0.99
C ALA A 334 1.02 1.78 0.04
N ARG A 335 0.21 0.73 0.16
CA ARG A 335 0.51 -0.42 1.02
C ARG A 335 1.81 -1.12 0.63
N ALA A 336 2.00 -1.41 -0.66
CA ALA A 336 3.21 -2.06 -1.15
C ALA A 336 4.47 -1.21 -0.87
N LEU A 337 4.43 0.08 -1.18
CA LEU A 337 5.53 1.00 -0.93
C LEU A 337 5.80 1.20 0.57
N ALA A 338 4.76 1.30 1.41
CA ALA A 338 4.93 1.38 2.86
C ALA A 338 5.62 0.11 3.40
N ASN A 339 5.25 -1.07 2.90
CA ASN A 339 5.92 -2.32 3.26
C ASN A 339 7.37 -2.35 2.77
N LEU A 340 7.69 -1.83 1.58
CA LEU A 340 9.08 -1.71 1.10
C LEU A 340 9.91 -0.66 1.87
N ASP A 341 9.28 0.32 2.51
CA ASP A 341 9.96 1.42 3.21
C ASP A 341 10.36 1.06 4.64
N ARG A 342 11.36 0.18 4.80
CA ARG A 342 11.91 -0.17 6.12
C ARG A 342 12.78 0.93 6.76
N GLU A 343 12.99 2.05 6.05
CA GLU A 343 13.69 3.19 6.61
C GLU A 343 12.77 4.02 7.51
N THR A 344 11.54 4.27 7.09
CA THR A 344 10.59 5.12 7.83
C THR A 344 9.43 4.36 8.46
N VAL A 345 9.09 3.17 7.96
CA VAL A 345 7.96 2.37 8.42
C VAL A 345 8.47 1.09 9.08
N LYS A 346 8.05 0.85 10.33
CA LYS A 346 8.35 -0.40 11.05
C LYS A 346 7.19 -1.38 10.96
N GLU A 347 5.99 -0.84 10.88
CA GLU A 347 4.72 -1.53 10.76
C GLU A 347 4.67 -2.39 9.48
N LYS A 348 3.89 -3.45 9.54
CA LYS A 348 3.64 -4.38 8.44
C LYS A 348 2.16 -4.36 8.08
N TYR A 349 1.83 -3.88 6.89
CA TYR A 349 0.46 -3.75 6.42
C TYR A 349 0.05 -4.96 5.59
N GLN A 350 -0.64 -5.91 6.23
CA GLN A 350 -1.15 -7.11 5.58
C GLN A 350 -2.27 -6.79 4.56
N ASP A 351 -2.53 -7.73 3.64
CA ASP A 351 -3.63 -7.60 2.67
C ASP A 351 -4.98 -7.35 3.38
N GLY A 352 -5.74 -6.39 2.84
CA GLY A 352 -6.98 -5.88 3.46
C GLY A 352 -6.78 -4.76 4.49
N VAL A 353 -5.55 -4.37 4.84
CA VAL A 353 -5.29 -3.14 5.62
C VAL A 353 -4.93 -2.01 4.65
N TYR A 354 -5.85 -1.05 4.50
CA TYR A 354 -5.70 0.09 3.60
C TYR A 354 -5.22 1.31 4.38
N ILE A 355 -4.08 1.85 3.96
CA ILE A 355 -3.56 3.12 4.47
C ILE A 355 -4.28 4.23 3.72
N LEU A 356 -5.26 4.87 4.35
CA LEU A 356 -5.97 6.00 3.76
C LEU A 356 -5.17 7.30 3.94
N HIS A 357 -4.55 7.47 5.11
CA HIS A 357 -3.67 8.60 5.42
C HIS A 357 -2.69 8.27 6.56
N PRO A 358 -1.42 8.71 6.53
CA PRO A 358 -0.69 9.23 5.38
C PRO A 358 -0.21 8.10 4.45
N GLN A 359 -0.35 8.29 3.14
CA GLN A 359 0.15 7.30 2.16
C GLN A 359 1.63 7.54 1.80
N THR A 360 2.04 8.81 1.80
CA THR A 360 3.40 9.27 1.54
C THR A 360 4.18 9.44 2.84
N ARG A 361 5.49 9.68 2.75
CA ARG A 361 6.30 10.14 3.88
C ARG A 361 5.79 11.52 4.31
N ASP A 362 5.65 11.70 5.60
CA ASP A 362 5.32 12.97 6.23
C ASP A 362 6.30 13.17 7.42
N ASN A 363 6.72 14.41 7.63
CA ASN A 363 7.56 14.79 8.76
C ASN A 363 6.73 15.04 10.04
N GLN A 364 5.41 15.13 9.90
CA GLN A 364 4.51 15.28 11.05
C GLN A 364 4.35 13.96 11.83
N PRO A 365 4.42 13.99 13.17
CA PRO A 365 4.21 12.80 13.98
C PRO A 365 2.74 12.38 13.96
N ILE A 366 2.51 11.09 13.75
CA ILE A 366 1.18 10.49 13.89
C ILE A 366 0.79 10.46 15.37
N LYS A 367 -0.31 11.12 15.73
CA LYS A 367 -0.74 11.28 17.12
C LYS A 367 -1.79 10.27 17.57
N ALA A 368 -2.61 9.79 16.64
CA ALA A 368 -3.66 8.82 16.90
C ALA A 368 -4.05 8.05 15.64
N ASP A 369 -4.72 6.92 15.83
CA ASP A 369 -5.26 6.07 14.77
C ASP A 369 -6.80 6.21 14.70
N VAL A 370 -7.34 6.31 13.49
CA VAL A 370 -8.78 6.20 13.22
C VAL A 370 -9.02 4.99 12.32
N LEU A 371 -9.79 4.01 12.81
CA LEU A 371 -9.99 2.72 12.16
C LEU A 371 -11.40 2.58 11.61
N PHE A 372 -11.50 2.37 10.30
CA PHE A 372 -12.76 2.25 9.57
C PHE A 372 -13.06 0.78 9.23
N ILE A 373 -14.09 0.22 9.87
CA ILE A 373 -14.54 -1.18 9.73
C ILE A 373 -15.91 -1.24 9.03
N HIS A 374 -15.93 -1.70 7.78
CA HIS A 374 -17.15 -1.71 6.96
C HIS A 374 -18.15 -2.78 7.42
N GLY A 375 -19.40 -2.71 6.94
CA GLY A 375 -20.43 -3.72 7.16
C GLY A 375 -20.42 -4.86 6.14
N ILE A 376 -21.41 -5.75 6.24
CA ILE A 376 -21.65 -6.77 5.21
C ILE A 376 -21.97 -6.11 3.87
N LEU A 377 -21.59 -6.74 2.74
CA LEU A 377 -21.71 -6.15 1.39
C LEU A 377 -20.89 -4.86 1.17
N GLY A 378 -20.13 -4.42 2.18
CA GLY A 378 -19.24 -3.27 2.15
C GLY A 378 -17.84 -3.59 1.64
N ALA A 379 -17.04 -2.53 1.53
CA ALA A 379 -15.60 -2.53 1.24
C ALA A 379 -15.06 -1.13 1.58
N ALA A 380 -13.74 -0.97 1.71
CA ALA A 380 -13.13 0.30 2.12
C ALA A 380 -13.63 1.50 1.27
N PHE A 381 -13.62 1.36 -0.05
CA PHE A 381 -14.02 2.42 -0.99
C PHE A 381 -15.50 2.34 -1.41
N LYS A 382 -16.26 1.36 -0.90
CA LYS A 382 -17.70 1.24 -1.15
C LYS A 382 -18.52 1.83 0.00
N THR A 383 -18.08 1.62 1.23
CA THR A 383 -18.80 2.07 2.44
C THR A 383 -18.48 3.52 2.77
N TRP A 384 -17.21 3.92 2.64
CA TRP A 384 -16.72 5.23 3.12
C TRP A 384 -16.56 6.26 1.99
N ARG A 385 -17.46 6.21 1.00
CA ARG A 385 -17.47 7.15 -0.15
C ARG A 385 -18.49 8.26 0.04
N GLN A 386 -18.41 9.33 -0.73
CA GLN A 386 -19.46 10.34 -0.79
C GLN A 386 -20.76 9.75 -1.35
N LYS A 387 -21.92 10.28 -0.96
CA LYS A 387 -23.22 9.83 -1.48
C LYS A 387 -23.25 10.03 -3.00
N ASP A 388 -23.76 9.04 -3.72
CA ASP A 388 -23.90 9.13 -5.18
C ASP A 388 -24.91 10.26 -5.50
N ARG A 389 -24.57 11.14 -6.46
CA ARG A 389 -25.48 12.20 -6.93
C ARG A 389 -26.59 11.58 -7.77
N ASN A 390 -27.82 12.09 -7.64
CA ASN A 390 -28.92 11.67 -8.53
C ASN A 390 -28.71 12.31 -9.91
N GLY A 391 -28.87 11.55 -10.99
CA GLY A 391 -28.53 11.95 -12.37
C GLY A 391 -29.30 13.14 -12.97
N LEU A 392 -30.09 13.88 -12.18
CA LEU A 392 -30.81 15.10 -12.58
C LEU A 392 -30.05 16.39 -12.19
N GLU A 393 -29.01 16.31 -11.34
CA GLU A 393 -28.26 17.45 -10.80
C GLU A 393 -26.85 17.60 -11.43
N GLU A 394 -26.56 16.86 -12.51
CA GLU A 394 -25.23 16.82 -13.15
C GLU A 394 -24.82 18.11 -13.88
N GLU A 395 -25.74 19.06 -14.10
CA GLU A 395 -25.50 20.20 -14.99
C GLU A 395 -24.91 21.45 -14.32
N THR A 396 -24.93 21.56 -12.97
CA THR A 396 -24.59 22.83 -12.29
C THR A 396 -23.38 22.79 -11.34
N GLU A 397 -22.91 21.62 -10.90
CA GLU A 397 -21.71 21.51 -10.05
C GLU A 397 -20.55 20.88 -10.82
N SER A 398 -19.34 21.43 -10.66
CA SER A 398 -18.13 20.85 -11.24
C SER A 398 -18.00 19.37 -10.79
N LYS A 399 -17.62 18.50 -11.73
CA LYS A 399 -17.25 17.10 -11.43
C LYS A 399 -16.05 17.00 -10.48
N ASP A 400 -15.35 18.11 -10.25
CA ASP A 400 -14.09 18.18 -9.51
C ASP A 400 -14.24 18.08 -7.98
N ASP A 401 -15.45 18.22 -7.43
CA ASP A 401 -15.68 18.24 -5.97
C ASP A 401 -16.10 16.88 -5.36
N TYR A 402 -16.26 15.83 -6.18
CA TYR A 402 -16.64 14.49 -5.68
C TYR A 402 -15.44 13.73 -5.10
N THR A 403 -15.64 13.03 -3.98
CA THR A 403 -14.65 12.12 -3.41
C THR A 403 -15.08 10.65 -3.40
N GLU A 404 -14.20 9.79 -3.93
CA GLU A 404 -14.37 8.33 -3.85
C GLU A 404 -14.17 7.79 -2.42
N CYS A 405 -13.57 8.55 -1.51
CA CYS A 405 -13.29 8.12 -0.15
C CYS A 405 -13.14 9.33 0.78
N TRP A 406 -14.19 9.66 1.53
CA TRP A 406 -14.21 10.84 2.40
C TRP A 406 -13.19 10.76 3.56
N PRO A 407 -12.86 9.59 4.16
CA PRO A 407 -11.83 9.55 5.19
C PRO A 407 -10.41 9.81 4.63
N LYS A 408 -10.16 9.42 3.38
CA LYS A 408 -8.88 9.67 2.70
C LYS A 408 -8.72 11.12 2.23
N SER A 409 -9.82 11.82 2.02
CA SER A 409 -9.83 13.17 1.44
C SER A 409 -10.14 14.22 2.51
N TRP A 410 -11.39 14.28 2.97
CA TRP A 410 -11.84 15.31 3.91
C TRP A 410 -11.22 15.14 5.29
N LEU A 411 -11.29 13.93 5.88
CA LEU A 411 -10.76 13.70 7.23
C LEU A 411 -9.23 13.82 7.27
N ALA A 412 -8.53 13.30 6.26
CA ALA A 412 -7.09 13.47 6.13
C ALA A 412 -6.67 14.94 6.03
N ALA A 413 -7.45 15.77 5.32
CA ALA A 413 -7.18 17.20 5.19
C ALA A 413 -7.50 17.98 6.48
N ASP A 414 -8.59 17.63 7.17
CA ASP A 414 -8.98 18.29 8.42
C ASP A 414 -8.14 17.84 9.62
N CYS A 415 -7.53 16.65 9.55
CA CYS A 415 -6.75 16.06 10.62
C CYS A 415 -5.45 15.40 10.09
N PRO A 416 -4.46 16.19 9.63
CA PRO A 416 -3.26 15.66 8.97
C PRO A 416 -2.37 14.83 9.90
N ASN A 417 -2.47 15.03 11.23
CA ASN A 417 -1.69 14.31 12.24
C ASN A 417 -2.29 12.95 12.65
N LEU A 418 -3.41 12.54 12.05
CA LEU A 418 -4.02 11.24 12.30
C LEU A 418 -3.53 10.21 11.29
N ARG A 419 -3.42 8.95 11.72
CA ARG A 419 -3.34 7.83 10.79
C ARG A 419 -4.72 7.26 10.59
N VAL A 420 -5.19 7.27 9.35
CA VAL A 420 -6.50 6.73 8.98
C VAL A 420 -6.30 5.41 8.26
N LEU A 421 -6.84 4.33 8.84
CA LEU A 421 -6.82 3.00 8.26
C LEU A 421 -8.24 2.52 7.98
N SER A 422 -8.44 1.84 6.86
CA SER A 422 -9.64 1.01 6.65
C SER A 422 -9.24 -0.45 6.59
N VAL A 423 -10.03 -1.31 7.22
CA VAL A 423 -9.71 -2.73 7.33
C VAL A 423 -10.82 -3.56 6.72
N GLU A 424 -10.44 -4.38 5.76
CA GLU A 424 -11.32 -5.35 5.10
C GLU A 424 -11.22 -6.72 5.76
N TYR A 425 -12.38 -7.36 5.83
CA TYR A 425 -12.54 -8.74 6.22
C TYR A 425 -13.44 -9.46 5.21
N ASP A 426 -13.28 -10.77 5.13
CA ASP A 426 -14.07 -11.58 4.20
C ASP A 426 -15.56 -11.54 4.59
N SER A 427 -16.32 -10.72 3.87
CA SER A 427 -17.79 -10.78 3.83
C SER A 427 -18.17 -11.33 2.45
N HIS A 428 -18.52 -12.63 2.41
CA HIS A 428 -18.67 -13.42 1.17
C HIS A 428 -19.74 -12.92 0.20
N LEU A 429 -20.45 -11.83 0.50
CA LEU A 429 -21.53 -11.32 -0.33
C LEU A 429 -21.06 -10.32 -1.40
N SER A 430 -19.81 -9.81 -1.33
CA SER A 430 -19.28 -8.84 -2.29
C SER A 430 -18.23 -9.37 -3.25
N ASP A 431 -17.50 -10.43 -2.88
CA ASP A 431 -16.27 -10.81 -3.60
C ASP A 431 -16.28 -12.31 -3.92
N TRP A 432 -16.87 -12.61 -5.08
CA TRP A 432 -16.63 -13.67 -6.09
C TRP A 432 -16.01 -15.04 -5.72
N MET A 433 -15.89 -15.47 -4.47
CA MET A 433 -15.73 -16.89 -4.15
C MET A 433 -17.11 -17.54 -4.20
N ALA A 434 -17.37 -18.35 -5.24
CA ALA A 434 -18.38 -19.39 -5.16
C ALA A 434 -18.29 -20.04 -3.77
N LYS A 435 -19.41 -20.30 -3.06
CA LYS A 435 -19.37 -20.86 -1.70
C LYS A 435 -18.35 -22.00 -1.66
N CYS A 436 -17.20 -21.77 -0.99
CA CYS A 436 -16.24 -22.84 -0.84
C CYS A 436 -16.96 -23.97 -0.10
N PRO A 437 -16.97 -25.19 -0.64
CA PRO A 437 -17.77 -26.27 -0.09
C PRO A 437 -17.32 -26.72 1.32
N VAL A 438 -16.20 -26.20 1.83
CA VAL A 438 -15.53 -26.66 3.07
C VAL A 438 -15.48 -25.58 4.18
N GLU A 439 -16.25 -24.49 4.07
CA GLU A 439 -15.95 -23.21 4.74
C GLU A 439 -16.83 -22.82 5.95
N ASN A 440 -17.18 -23.74 6.85
CA ASN A 440 -18.10 -23.38 7.94
C ASN A 440 -17.46 -22.53 9.07
N GLN A 441 -16.16 -22.67 9.37
CA GLN A 441 -15.52 -21.99 10.51
C GLN A 441 -15.02 -20.56 10.22
N ARG A 442 -14.55 -20.27 9.01
CA ARG A 442 -14.01 -18.95 8.63
C ARG A 442 -15.04 -17.84 8.58
N LYS A 443 -16.30 -18.24 8.59
CA LYS A 443 -17.43 -17.32 8.54
C LYS A 443 -17.90 -16.87 9.92
N SER A 444 -17.22 -17.27 10.99
CA SER A 444 -17.59 -16.84 12.34
C SER A 444 -17.04 -15.46 12.69
N LEU A 445 -17.78 -14.70 13.47
CA LEU A 445 -17.34 -13.41 14.02
C LEU A 445 -16.03 -13.55 14.82
N ALA A 446 -15.90 -14.63 15.59
CA ALA A 446 -14.71 -14.91 16.39
C ALA A 446 -13.46 -15.19 15.53
N TYR A 447 -13.59 -15.92 14.41
CA TYR A 447 -12.47 -16.12 13.49
C TYR A 447 -12.01 -14.79 12.88
N ARG A 448 -12.96 -14.00 12.36
CA ARG A 448 -12.66 -12.68 11.78
C ARG A 448 -12.00 -11.74 12.78
N SER A 449 -12.49 -11.75 14.02
CA SER A 449 -11.95 -10.95 15.11
C SER A 449 -10.46 -11.24 15.33
N ARG A 450 -10.09 -12.51 15.49
CA ARG A 450 -8.69 -12.93 15.66
C ARG A 450 -7.82 -12.57 14.46
N GLU A 451 -8.30 -12.81 13.24
CA GLU A 451 -7.56 -12.46 12.02
C GLU A 451 -7.30 -10.95 11.91
N LEU A 452 -8.31 -10.13 12.22
CA LEU A 452 -8.17 -8.67 12.17
C LEU A 452 -7.27 -8.14 13.30
N LEU A 453 -7.41 -8.65 14.53
CA LEU A 453 -6.53 -8.27 15.65
C LEU A 453 -5.06 -8.53 15.32
N LYS A 454 -4.74 -9.69 14.70
CA LYS A 454 -3.38 -10.00 14.24
C LYS A 454 -2.88 -8.99 13.21
N LYS A 455 -3.71 -8.64 12.21
CA LYS A 455 -3.38 -7.61 11.20
C LYS A 455 -3.12 -6.24 11.82
N LEU A 456 -4.00 -5.83 12.74
CA LEU A 456 -3.92 -4.53 13.41
C LEU A 456 -2.67 -4.43 14.29
N LYS A 457 -2.35 -5.49 15.04
CA LYS A 457 -1.12 -5.57 15.83
C LYS A 457 0.13 -5.42 14.96
N LEU A 458 0.20 -6.14 13.83
CA LEU A 458 1.31 -6.01 12.88
C LEU A 458 1.40 -4.60 12.26
N ALA A 459 0.26 -3.93 12.10
CA ALA A 459 0.19 -2.54 11.68
C ALA A 459 0.49 -1.53 12.81
N GLY A 460 0.94 -1.97 13.99
CA GLY A 460 1.26 -1.11 15.13
C GLY A 460 0.05 -0.39 15.74
N VAL A 461 -1.16 -0.91 15.51
CA VAL A 461 -2.39 -0.33 16.07
C VAL A 461 -2.51 -0.70 17.54
N GLY A 462 -2.79 0.31 18.36
CA GLY A 462 -2.79 0.20 19.82
C GLY A 462 -1.55 0.76 20.50
N GLU A 463 -0.55 1.23 19.75
CA GLU A 463 0.61 1.97 20.29
C GLU A 463 0.30 3.45 20.60
N ARG A 464 -0.82 3.95 20.09
CA ARG A 464 -1.30 5.33 20.24
C ARG A 464 -2.83 5.35 20.37
N PRO A 465 -3.45 6.45 20.82
CA PRO A 465 -4.90 6.55 20.95
C PRO A 465 -5.64 6.10 19.68
N VAL A 466 -6.70 5.31 19.85
CA VAL A 466 -7.47 4.70 18.77
C VAL A 466 -8.93 5.13 18.85
N VAL A 467 -9.47 5.58 17.71
CA VAL A 467 -10.92 5.78 17.51
C VAL A 467 -11.43 4.80 16.47
N TRP A 468 -12.48 4.07 16.81
CA TRP A 468 -13.11 3.10 15.92
C TRP A 468 -14.32 3.74 15.23
N VAL A 469 -14.46 3.51 13.92
CA VAL A 469 -15.61 3.89 13.13
C VAL A 469 -16.13 2.65 12.42
N ALA A 470 -17.34 2.22 12.76
CA ALA A 470 -17.83 0.92 12.32
C ALA A 470 -19.27 0.98 11.82
N HIS A 471 -19.54 0.27 10.73
CA HIS A 471 -20.86 0.20 10.10
C HIS A 471 -21.46 -1.19 10.21
N SER A 472 -22.75 -1.29 10.57
CA SER A 472 -23.53 -2.54 10.51
C SER A 472 -22.78 -3.70 11.22
N MET A 473 -22.62 -4.85 10.57
CA MET A 473 -21.88 -6.00 11.13
C MET A 473 -20.44 -5.66 11.56
N GLY A 474 -19.80 -4.67 10.94
CA GLY A 474 -18.48 -4.18 11.34
C GLY A 474 -18.44 -3.71 12.78
N GLY A 475 -19.53 -3.14 13.31
CA GLY A 475 -19.62 -2.73 14.70
C GLY A 475 -19.65 -3.90 15.68
N LEU A 476 -20.35 -4.99 15.32
CA LEU A 476 -20.32 -6.23 16.11
C LEU A 476 -18.93 -6.87 16.10
N LEU A 477 -18.24 -6.78 14.97
CA LEU A 477 -16.85 -7.23 14.85
C LEU A 477 -15.91 -6.41 15.74
N VAL A 478 -16.07 -5.07 15.79
CA VAL A 478 -15.32 -4.22 16.73
C VAL A 478 -15.57 -4.62 18.18
N LYS A 479 -16.84 -4.85 18.59
CA LYS A 479 -17.14 -5.35 19.93
C LYS A 479 -16.41 -6.66 20.22
N LYS A 480 -16.47 -7.62 19.28
CA LYS A 480 -15.82 -8.92 19.45
C LYS A 480 -14.30 -8.80 19.53
N MET A 481 -13.69 -7.92 18.73
CA MET A 481 -12.26 -7.62 18.77
C MET A 481 -11.82 -7.03 20.10
N LEU A 482 -12.61 -6.11 20.68
CA LEU A 482 -12.28 -5.53 21.99
C LEU A 482 -12.42 -6.55 23.12
N LEU A 483 -13.43 -7.43 23.07
CA LEU A 483 -13.55 -8.55 24.01
C LEU A 483 -12.38 -9.53 23.88
N ASP A 484 -12.06 -9.99 22.66
CA ASP A 484 -10.91 -10.88 22.43
C ASP A 484 -9.59 -10.23 22.88
N ALA A 485 -9.42 -8.92 22.62
CA ALA A 485 -8.25 -8.17 23.06
C ALA A 485 -8.14 -8.05 24.59
N SER A 486 -9.25 -8.08 25.32
CA SER A 486 -9.23 -8.08 26.78
C SER A 486 -8.78 -9.39 27.39
N GLU A 487 -8.99 -10.50 26.68
CA GLU A 487 -8.55 -11.85 27.07
C GLU A 487 -7.10 -12.13 26.64
N ASP A 488 -6.56 -11.35 25.70
CA ASP A 488 -5.19 -11.47 25.19
C ASP A 488 -4.25 -10.46 25.89
N PRO A 489 -3.27 -10.92 26.70
CA PRO A 489 -2.29 -10.04 27.34
C PRO A 489 -1.49 -9.19 26.34
N GLU A 490 -1.27 -9.67 25.12
CA GLU A 490 -0.50 -8.94 24.12
C GLU A 490 -1.29 -7.81 23.45
N MET A 491 -2.61 -7.76 23.65
CA MET A 491 -3.52 -6.77 23.05
C MET A 491 -4.03 -5.74 24.07
N GLN A 492 -3.54 -5.76 25.31
CA GLN A 492 -3.92 -4.80 26.35
C GLN A 492 -3.62 -3.35 25.95
N ALA A 493 -2.54 -3.12 25.19
CA ALA A 493 -2.20 -1.81 24.66
C ALA A 493 -3.33 -1.25 23.76
N LEU A 494 -3.92 -2.09 22.90
CA LEU A 494 -5.05 -1.71 22.05
C LEU A 494 -6.28 -1.32 22.88
N LEU A 495 -6.58 -2.11 23.90
CA LEU A 495 -7.73 -1.86 24.78
C LEU A 495 -7.55 -0.54 25.54
N ASN A 496 -6.39 -0.35 26.17
CA ASN A 496 -6.08 0.85 26.95
C ASN A 496 -6.01 2.11 26.08
N ASN A 497 -5.60 1.98 24.81
CA ASN A 497 -5.55 3.10 23.88
C ASN A 497 -6.84 3.33 23.09
N THR A 498 -7.85 2.45 23.20
CA THR A 498 -9.17 2.72 22.61
C THR A 498 -9.87 3.85 23.37
N LYS A 499 -10.15 4.96 22.70
CA LYS A 499 -10.71 6.19 23.33
C LYS A 499 -12.15 6.47 22.91
N GLY A 500 -12.50 6.11 21.68
CA GLY A 500 -13.82 6.38 21.13
C GLY A 500 -14.27 5.32 20.15
N ILE A 501 -15.58 5.06 20.10
CA ILE A 501 -16.21 4.15 19.16
C ILE A 501 -17.45 4.83 18.57
N MET A 502 -17.47 4.97 17.25
CA MET A 502 -18.59 5.52 16.49
C MET A 502 -19.25 4.39 15.70
N PHE A 503 -20.54 4.20 15.93
CA PHE A 503 -21.36 3.17 15.30
C PHE A 503 -22.32 3.78 14.29
N TYR A 504 -22.38 3.19 13.10
CA TYR A 504 -23.32 3.51 12.04
C TYR A 504 -24.27 2.34 11.80
N SER A 505 -25.55 2.49 12.15
CA SER A 505 -26.61 1.48 12.01
C SER A 505 -26.16 0.07 12.44
N VAL A 506 -25.53 -0.04 13.61
CA VAL A 506 -25.02 -1.32 14.12
C VAL A 506 -26.15 -2.05 14.85
N PRO A 507 -26.51 -3.27 14.44
CA PRO A 507 -27.61 -3.99 15.06
C PRO A 507 -27.18 -4.65 16.37
N HIS A 508 -27.04 -3.85 17.43
CA HIS A 508 -26.51 -4.28 18.72
C HIS A 508 -27.28 -5.44 19.36
N HIS A 509 -28.60 -5.53 19.11
CA HIS A 509 -29.49 -6.59 19.60
C HIS A 509 -29.87 -7.62 18.50
N GLY A 510 -29.25 -7.50 17.32
CA GLY A 510 -29.57 -8.26 16.13
C GLY A 510 -30.67 -7.61 15.29
N THR A 511 -30.73 -7.98 14.01
CA THR A 511 -31.76 -7.50 13.07
C THR A 511 -32.75 -8.60 12.78
N PHE A 512 -34.02 -8.25 12.61
CA PHE A 512 -34.94 -9.15 11.93
C PHE A 512 -34.63 -9.07 10.43
N MET A 513 -34.44 -10.22 9.77
CA MET A 513 -34.15 -10.27 8.32
C MET A 513 -35.22 -9.50 7.51
N ALA A 514 -36.44 -9.38 8.04
CA ALA A 514 -37.52 -8.62 7.44
C ALA A 514 -37.48 -7.09 7.67
N GLU A 515 -36.37 -6.53 8.15
CA GLU A 515 -36.15 -5.08 8.27
C GLU A 515 -35.32 -4.53 7.08
N TYR A 516 -34.51 -5.38 6.43
CA TYR A 516 -33.79 -4.99 5.21
C TYR A 516 -34.74 -4.79 4.02
N SER A 517 -34.36 -3.97 3.03
CA SER A 517 -35.12 -3.87 1.77
C SER A 517 -35.21 -5.22 1.06
N VAL A 518 -36.26 -5.45 0.28
CA VAL A 518 -36.49 -6.73 -0.43
C VAL A 518 -35.25 -7.14 -1.25
N ASN A 519 -34.64 -6.19 -1.95
CA ASN A 519 -33.43 -6.43 -2.75
C ASN A 519 -32.23 -6.83 -1.88
N VAL A 520 -32.06 -6.18 -0.72
CA VAL A 520 -31.00 -6.54 0.24
C VAL A 520 -31.27 -7.90 0.87
N ARG A 521 -32.52 -8.25 1.20
CA ARG A 521 -32.85 -9.60 1.71
C ARG A 521 -32.41 -10.70 0.76
N TYR A 522 -32.70 -10.57 -0.53
CA TYR A 522 -32.27 -11.56 -1.53
C TYR A 522 -30.75 -11.69 -1.63
N LEU A 523 -30.01 -10.59 -1.45
CA LEU A 523 -28.53 -10.62 -1.38
C LEU A 523 -28.00 -11.29 -0.10
N LEU A 524 -28.78 -11.27 0.99
CA LEU A 524 -28.41 -11.76 2.33
C LEU A 524 -28.84 -13.22 2.62
N PHE A 525 -29.55 -13.90 1.72
CA PHE A 525 -30.12 -15.25 1.95
C PHE A 525 -29.09 -16.41 1.94
N PRO A 526 -29.31 -17.44 2.78
CA PRO A 526 -28.72 -17.52 4.12
C PRO A 526 -27.19 -17.65 4.06
N SER A 527 -26.51 -16.61 4.54
CA SER A 527 -25.08 -16.65 4.85
C SER A 527 -24.86 -16.85 6.37
N VAL A 528 -23.67 -17.28 6.78
CA VAL A 528 -23.38 -17.51 8.23
C VAL A 528 -23.38 -16.18 8.97
N GLU A 529 -22.90 -15.12 8.31
CA GLU A 529 -22.93 -13.74 8.79
C GLU A 529 -24.37 -13.34 9.16
N VAL A 530 -25.35 -13.70 8.33
CA VAL A 530 -26.75 -13.38 8.61
C VAL A 530 -27.36 -14.26 9.70
N ARG A 531 -26.86 -15.50 9.88
CA ARG A 531 -27.24 -16.35 11.02
C ARG A 531 -26.68 -15.82 12.35
N GLU A 532 -25.48 -15.25 12.35
CA GLU A 532 -24.87 -14.61 13.53
C GLU A 532 -25.56 -13.29 13.88
N LEU A 533 -26.22 -12.65 12.90
CA LEU A 533 -27.00 -11.42 13.06
C LEU A 533 -28.46 -11.67 13.49
N CYS A 534 -28.88 -12.93 13.68
CA CYS A 534 -30.23 -13.26 14.11
C CYS A 534 -30.57 -12.59 15.45
N LYS A 535 -31.68 -11.85 15.46
CA LYS A 535 -32.27 -11.26 16.66
C LYS A 535 -32.40 -12.30 17.79
N ASP A 536 -32.10 -11.88 19.01
CA ASP A 536 -32.18 -12.67 20.24
C ASP A 536 -31.24 -13.89 20.35
N SER A 537 -30.21 -13.99 19.50
CA SER A 537 -29.20 -15.05 19.69
C SER A 537 -28.47 -14.86 21.03
N PRO A 538 -28.30 -15.93 21.84
CA PRO A 538 -27.60 -15.84 23.13
C PRO A 538 -26.17 -15.31 22.98
N ALA A 539 -25.50 -15.66 21.88
CA ALA A 539 -24.14 -15.19 21.58
C ALA A 539 -24.09 -13.66 21.34
N LEU A 540 -25.06 -13.10 20.63
CA LEU A 540 -25.11 -11.66 20.36
C LEU A 540 -25.50 -10.87 21.61
N ARG A 541 -26.43 -11.40 22.41
CA ARG A 541 -26.78 -10.81 23.71
C ARG A 541 -25.57 -10.75 24.64
N ASN A 542 -24.87 -11.87 24.81
CA ASN A 542 -23.65 -11.94 25.62
C ASN A 542 -22.54 -11.01 25.10
N LEU A 543 -22.36 -10.95 23.77
CA LEU A 543 -21.42 -10.00 23.14
C LEU A 543 -21.77 -8.55 23.48
N ASN A 544 -23.06 -8.19 23.43
CA ASN A 544 -23.50 -6.84 23.74
C ASN A 544 -23.32 -6.51 25.22
N GLU A 545 -23.79 -7.37 26.13
CA GLU A 545 -23.69 -7.20 27.58
C GLU A 545 -22.23 -7.03 28.03
N ASN A 546 -21.34 -7.95 27.64
CA ASN A 546 -19.93 -7.88 28.01
C ASN A 546 -19.24 -6.62 27.45
N PHE A 547 -19.61 -6.19 26.24
CA PHE A 547 -19.09 -4.96 25.66
C PHE A 547 -19.56 -3.72 26.44
N LEU A 548 -20.82 -3.69 26.87
CA LEU A 548 -21.35 -2.58 27.68
C LEU A 548 -20.62 -2.46 29.02
N ASP A 549 -20.36 -3.59 29.68
CA ASP A 549 -19.61 -3.61 30.93
C ASP A 549 -18.19 -3.10 30.73
N MET A 550 -17.50 -3.57 29.69
CA MET A 550 -16.16 -3.11 29.31
C MET A 550 -16.14 -1.62 28.95
N ALA A 551 -17.11 -1.14 28.17
CA ALA A 551 -17.17 0.25 27.75
C ALA A 551 -17.38 1.21 28.93
N LYS A 552 -18.13 0.77 29.94
CA LYS A 552 -18.28 1.51 31.21
C LYS A 552 -17.00 1.47 32.04
N GLU A 553 -16.39 0.29 32.19
CA GLU A 553 -15.14 0.12 32.95
C GLU A 553 -14.00 0.97 32.37
N LYS A 554 -13.87 1.00 31.05
CA LYS A 554 -12.81 1.72 30.33
C LYS A 554 -13.18 3.15 29.94
N GLU A 555 -14.39 3.59 30.27
CA GLU A 555 -14.92 4.92 29.98
C GLU A 555 -14.81 5.29 28.47
N PHE A 556 -15.13 4.34 27.59
CA PHE A 556 -15.11 4.61 26.15
C PHE A 556 -16.18 5.65 25.78
N LYS A 557 -15.79 6.67 25.01
CA LYS A 557 -16.76 7.57 24.37
C LYS A 557 -17.48 6.82 23.25
N VAL A 558 -18.80 6.86 23.24
CA VAL A 558 -19.62 6.17 22.23
C VAL A 558 -20.60 7.13 21.59
N LEU A 559 -20.66 7.09 20.25
CA LEU A 559 -21.64 7.79 19.43
C LEU A 559 -22.27 6.80 18.45
N SER A 560 -23.59 6.81 18.35
CA SER A 560 -24.35 5.94 17.46
C SER A 560 -25.21 6.78 16.52
N PHE A 561 -25.07 6.55 15.22
CA PHE A 561 -26.04 7.01 14.22
C PHE A 561 -27.01 5.87 13.91
N ALA A 562 -28.31 6.18 13.94
CA ALA A 562 -29.38 5.27 13.53
C ALA A 562 -30.18 5.87 12.37
N GLU A 563 -30.68 5.01 11.49
CA GLU A 563 -31.66 5.39 10.48
C GLU A 563 -33.04 5.57 11.12
N THR A 564 -33.89 6.42 10.55
CA THR A 564 -35.28 6.68 10.99
C THR A 564 -36.25 5.52 10.71
N LEU A 565 -35.82 4.47 10.02
CA LEU A 565 -36.62 3.26 9.75
C LEU A 565 -36.55 2.26 10.92
N PRO A 566 -37.58 1.41 11.14
CA PRO A 566 -37.82 0.76 12.42
C PRO A 566 -36.87 -0.42 12.65
N THR A 567 -35.65 -0.14 13.10
CA THR A 567 -34.74 -1.13 13.68
C THR A 567 -34.37 -0.65 15.08
N ASN A 568 -34.54 -1.51 16.10
CA ASN A 568 -34.11 -1.19 17.46
C ASN A 568 -32.57 -1.22 17.53
N ILE A 569 -31.94 -0.10 17.21
CA ILE A 569 -30.48 0.10 17.12
C ILE A 569 -29.92 0.68 18.44
N ASP A 570 -30.77 0.98 19.43
CA ASP A 570 -30.30 1.56 20.68
C ASP A 570 -29.32 0.62 21.39
N LEU A 571 -28.15 1.16 21.73
CA LEU A 571 -27.08 0.48 22.45
C LEU A 571 -27.30 0.53 23.97
N GLY A 572 -27.97 1.58 24.47
CA GLY A 572 -28.12 1.86 25.89
C GLY A 572 -26.94 2.58 26.56
N ILE A 573 -25.91 2.98 25.80
CA ILE A 573 -24.83 3.89 26.23
C ILE A 573 -24.42 4.82 25.10
N GLY A 574 -23.90 6.00 25.45
CA GLY A 574 -23.48 7.02 24.47
C GLY A 574 -24.62 7.84 23.91
N GLU A 575 -24.29 8.75 22.99
CA GLU A 575 -25.30 9.55 22.27
C GLU A 575 -25.86 8.76 21.09
N LEU A 576 -27.18 8.78 20.92
CA LEU A 576 -27.87 8.20 19.76
C LEU A 576 -28.46 9.34 18.93
N ILE A 577 -28.11 9.39 17.65
CA ILE A 577 -28.58 10.39 16.69
C ILE A 577 -29.31 9.69 15.56
N GLU A 578 -30.60 9.99 15.41
CA GLU A 578 -31.39 9.55 14.27
C GLU A 578 -31.15 10.44 13.04
N VAL A 579 -30.94 9.83 11.88
CA VAL A 579 -30.68 10.52 10.62
C VAL A 579 -31.61 9.98 9.55
N ASP A 580 -32.20 10.87 8.76
CA ASP A 580 -33.15 10.53 7.70
C ASP A 580 -32.44 10.07 6.42
N VAL A 581 -31.78 8.91 6.51
CA VAL A 581 -31.04 8.26 5.42
C VAL A 581 -31.16 6.75 5.56
N ASP A 582 -31.08 6.03 4.44
CA ASP A 582 -31.09 4.56 4.47
C ASP A 582 -29.78 3.96 5.02
N HIS A 583 -29.87 2.72 5.48
CA HIS A 583 -28.77 1.92 6.03
C HIS A 583 -27.49 1.89 5.19
N LEU A 584 -27.59 1.95 3.87
CA LEU A 584 -26.43 1.91 2.97
C LEU A 584 -25.79 3.28 2.76
N ASN A 585 -26.54 4.36 2.96
CA ASN A 585 -26.12 5.73 2.75
C ASN A 585 -25.79 6.48 4.06
N ILE A 586 -26.10 5.92 5.23
CA ILE A 586 -25.77 6.53 6.53
C ILE A 586 -24.26 6.81 6.73
N CYS A 587 -23.38 6.04 6.08
CA CYS A 587 -21.92 6.22 6.11
C CYS A 587 -21.37 7.09 4.98
N LYS A 588 -22.25 7.67 4.14
CA LYS A 588 -21.91 8.40 2.94
C LYS A 588 -22.41 9.84 3.05
N PRO A 589 -21.65 10.73 3.71
CA PRO A 589 -22.02 12.13 3.77
C PRO A 589 -22.08 12.71 2.35
N GLU A 590 -23.08 13.56 2.10
CA GLU A 590 -23.32 14.17 0.78
C GLU A 590 -22.22 15.12 0.36
N LYS A 591 -21.65 15.83 1.32
CA LYS A 591 -20.63 16.87 1.15
C LYS A 591 -19.92 17.12 2.46
N LYS A 592 -18.76 17.78 2.40
CA LYS A 592 -17.91 18.05 3.56
C LYS A 592 -18.61 18.89 4.65
N ASP A 593 -19.57 19.73 4.30
CA ASP A 593 -20.32 20.56 5.25
C ASP A 593 -21.60 19.87 5.80
N SER A 594 -21.88 18.63 5.39
CA SER A 594 -23.06 17.86 5.84
C SER A 594 -22.99 17.53 7.34
N PHE A 595 -24.18 17.35 7.93
CA PHE A 595 -24.32 17.01 9.35
C PHE A 595 -23.55 15.74 9.73
N LEU A 596 -23.68 14.66 8.94
CA LEU A 596 -23.01 13.38 9.17
C LEU A 596 -21.49 13.54 9.29
N TYR A 597 -20.86 14.26 8.34
CA TYR A 597 -19.42 14.48 8.38
C TYR A 597 -19.01 15.38 9.55
N LYS A 598 -19.67 16.52 9.74
CA LYS A 598 -19.34 17.47 10.81
C LYS A 598 -19.44 16.83 12.20
N ARG A 599 -20.51 16.08 12.47
CA ARG A 599 -20.68 15.41 13.76
C ARG A 599 -19.66 14.29 13.95
N SER A 600 -19.33 13.55 12.89
CA SER A 600 -18.28 12.51 12.93
C SER A 600 -16.91 13.09 13.24
N LEU A 601 -16.53 14.17 12.55
CA LEU A 601 -15.29 14.89 12.79
C LEU A 601 -15.25 15.40 14.23
N GLN A 602 -16.32 16.07 14.68
CA GLN A 602 -16.43 16.56 16.05
C GLN A 602 -16.24 15.44 17.07
N PHE A 603 -16.89 14.28 16.89
CA PHE A 603 -16.72 13.14 17.80
C PHE A 603 -15.29 12.61 17.82
N ILE A 604 -14.63 12.48 16.67
CA ILE A 604 -13.23 12.05 16.59
C ILE A 604 -12.33 13.02 17.38
N LEU A 605 -12.53 14.33 17.22
CA LEU A 605 -11.78 15.35 17.94
C LEU A 605 -12.07 15.31 19.45
N GLU A 606 -13.34 15.22 19.85
CA GLU A 606 -13.75 15.09 21.26
C GLU A 606 -13.15 13.82 21.90
N ALA A 607 -13.10 12.70 21.19
CA ALA A 607 -12.53 11.45 21.66
C ALA A 607 -11.03 11.55 21.91
N LEU A 608 -10.34 12.40 21.16
CA LEU A 608 -8.89 12.56 21.21
C LEU A 608 -8.40 13.77 22.00
N GLN A 609 -9.29 14.72 22.32
CA GLN A 609 -8.95 16.01 22.94
C GLN A 609 -8.13 15.89 24.23
N SER A 610 -8.41 14.90 25.07
CA SER A 610 -7.69 14.68 26.34
C SER A 610 -6.32 14.00 26.15
N TYR A 611 -6.01 13.54 24.95
CA TYR A 611 -4.84 12.71 24.64
C TYR A 611 -3.90 13.35 23.61
N ILE A 612 -4.34 14.41 22.95
CA ILE A 612 -3.60 15.18 21.96
C ILE A 612 -3.56 16.64 22.43
N SER A 613 -2.37 17.23 22.58
CA SER A 613 -2.23 18.63 23.01
C SER A 613 -2.92 19.60 22.04
N HIS A 614 -3.61 20.61 22.60
CA HIS A 614 -4.44 21.60 21.89
C HIS A 614 -3.72 22.42 20.81
N ASP A 615 -2.40 22.51 20.83
CA ASP A 615 -1.64 23.43 19.97
C ASP A 615 -1.60 23.02 18.48
N TYR A 616 -2.20 21.89 18.09
CA TYR A 616 -1.92 21.25 16.79
C TYR A 616 -3.04 20.30 16.29
N ILE A 617 -4.30 20.57 16.62
CA ILE A 617 -5.48 19.94 16.00
C ILE A 617 -5.89 20.77 14.79
#